data_AF-A0AAN7QFA8-F1
#
_entry.id   AF-A0AAN7QFA8-F1
#
_cell.length_a   1.000
_cell.length_b   1.000
_cell.length_c   1.000
_cell.angle_alpha   90.00
_cell.angle_beta   90.00
_cell.angle_gamma   90.00
#
_symmetry.space_group_name_H-M   'P 1'
#
loop_
_entity.id
_entity.type
_entity.pdbx_description
1 polymer ?
#
loop_
_entity_poly.entity_id
_entity_poly.type
_entity_poly.pdbx_seq_one_letter_code
_entity_poly.pdbx_strand_id
1 'polypeptide(L)'
;MITDMEPKDAEKETETPPLSTFFTSPRQCPATLILGRCNDRNSHFTCKSAMLFTASWWSSDTVAVVTGANKGIGFAIVKRLAQLGLTVVLTARDGGRGIKATDSLRSQGLHVWFSKLDVSDAASIEGFVSWFRENFATLDVLVNNAAVSFNDVDENSVDHAETVVRTNFYGPKLLTEALLPLLRRSPSSKSRILNISSRLGSFNKVKNQSIRRMLQSDDLTEDQVEAIAGRFLESVGDGTWKAEGWPEVWTDYAVSKVALNAYAKVLAKRLLGKGVSVNCFCPGFTQTSMTRGKGSRTAEEAAEVAVRLALLPPEGLPTGKFFAGSKPVMGSKL
;
A
#
# COMPACT_ATOMS: atom_id res chain seq x y z
N MET A 1 52.69 -27.34 33.72
CA MET A 1 53.31 -26.60 34.84
C MET A 1 52.62 -25.27 34.93
N ILE A 2 52.00 -25.02 36.08
CA ILE A 2 51.48 -23.74 36.59
C ILE A 2 50.19 -23.28 35.88
N THR A 3 49.00 -23.79 36.25
CA THR A 3 48.11 -23.38 37.39
C THR A 3 47.62 -21.93 37.24
N ASP A 4 46.38 -21.50 37.51
CA ASP A 4 45.10 -22.07 37.93
C ASP A 4 44.13 -20.86 38.10
N MET A 5 42.86 -21.15 38.40
CA MET A 5 41.88 -20.33 39.13
C MET A 5 40.97 -19.36 38.36
N GLU A 6 39.78 -19.90 38.03
CA GLU A 6 38.50 -19.24 38.34
C GLU A 6 38.43 -18.79 39.81
N PRO A 7 37.49 -17.87 40.14
CA PRO A 7 36.45 -18.34 41.03
C PRO A 7 35.02 -18.06 40.55
N LYS A 8 34.21 -19.00 41.01
CA LYS A 8 32.77 -19.16 41.03
C LYS A 8 31.98 -18.14 41.87
N ASP A 9 30.69 -18.09 41.53
CA ASP A 9 29.47 -17.87 42.33
C ASP A 9 29.19 -16.52 43.00
N ALA A 10 28.06 -15.92 42.61
CA ALA A 10 26.98 -15.57 43.55
C ALA A 10 25.68 -15.27 42.78
N GLU A 11 24.73 -16.18 42.92
CA GLU A 11 23.31 -15.96 42.65
C GLU A 11 22.78 -14.76 43.46
N LYS A 12 21.88 -13.99 42.83
CA LYS A 12 20.88 -13.24 43.58
C LYS A 12 19.59 -13.19 42.78
N GLU A 13 18.75 -14.19 43.04
CA GLU A 13 17.30 -14.06 42.97
C GLU A 13 16.86 -12.90 43.87
N THR A 14 16.00 -12.02 43.34
CA THR A 14 15.09 -11.24 44.17
C THR A 14 13.76 -11.11 43.43
N GLU A 15 12.91 -12.08 43.70
CA GLU A 15 11.52 -11.93 44.14
C GLU A 15 10.67 -10.80 43.52
N THR A 16 9.67 -11.22 42.75
CA THR A 16 8.36 -10.57 42.64
C THR A 16 7.60 -10.59 43.97
N PRO A 17 6.91 -9.51 44.35
CA PRO A 17 5.68 -9.63 45.15
C PRO A 17 4.55 -8.72 44.61
N PRO A 18 3.30 -8.75 45.13
CA PRO A 18 2.21 -9.47 44.48
C PRO A 18 1.09 -8.54 43.98
N LEU A 19 0.14 -9.18 43.27
CA LEU A 19 -1.16 -8.67 42.88
C LEU A 19 -1.91 -7.99 44.04
N SER A 20 -2.35 -6.75 43.84
CA SER A 20 -3.53 -6.21 44.53
C SER A 20 -4.47 -5.54 43.53
N THR A 21 -5.59 -6.24 43.34
CA THR A 21 -6.90 -5.81 42.88
C THR A 21 -7.25 -4.33 43.11
N PHE A 22 -7.57 -3.62 42.03
CA PHE A 22 -8.61 -2.59 42.05
C PHE A 22 -9.50 -2.77 40.81
N PHE A 23 -10.55 -3.57 40.99
CA PHE A 23 -11.80 -3.35 40.26
C PHE A 23 -12.35 -1.99 40.69
N THR A 24 -12.58 -1.09 39.76
CA THR A 24 -13.81 -0.28 39.72
C THR A 24 -13.96 0.41 38.35
N SER A 25 -14.95 -0.10 37.62
CA SER A 25 -15.85 0.60 36.70
C SER A 25 -15.30 1.28 35.42
N PRO A 26 -15.87 0.96 34.24
CA PRO A 26 -15.64 1.72 33.02
C PRO A 26 -16.32 3.10 33.15
N ARG A 27 -15.55 4.17 32.91
CA ARG A 27 -16.12 5.51 32.70
C ARG A 27 -16.99 5.46 31.44
N GLN A 28 -18.30 5.36 31.66
CA GLN A 28 -19.30 5.66 30.66
C GLN A 28 -19.14 7.12 30.23
N CYS A 29 -18.93 7.33 28.93
CA CYS A 29 -19.27 8.61 28.30
C CYS A 29 -20.77 8.86 28.50
N PRO A 30 -21.20 10.00 29.06
CA PRO A 30 -22.62 10.33 29.09
C PRO A 30 -23.01 10.89 27.73
N ALA A 31 -23.52 10.04 26.85
CA ALA A 31 -24.37 10.47 25.74
C ALA A 31 -25.84 10.33 26.17
N THR A 32 -26.24 11.08 27.20
CA THR A 32 -27.64 11.24 27.58
C THR A 32 -28.12 12.56 26.99
N LEU A 33 -28.63 12.53 25.76
CA LEU A 33 -29.42 13.65 25.25
C LEU A 33 -30.83 13.51 25.82
N ILE A 34 -31.17 14.42 26.73
CA ILE A 34 -32.53 14.61 27.23
C ILE A 34 -33.42 14.97 26.03
N LEU A 35 -34.38 14.09 25.71
CA LEU A 35 -35.49 14.42 24.81
C LEU A 35 -36.38 15.46 25.51
N GLY A 36 -36.06 16.73 25.33
CA GLY A 36 -36.96 17.83 25.65
C GLY A 36 -38.17 17.77 24.73
N ARG A 37 -39.36 17.55 25.31
CA ARG A 37 -40.64 17.82 24.62
C ARG A 37 -40.70 19.30 24.27
N CYS A 38 -40.55 19.63 22.99
CA CYS A 38 -40.91 20.95 22.47
C CYS A 38 -42.42 20.96 22.24
N ASN A 39 -43.14 21.70 23.07
CA ASN A 39 -44.52 22.08 22.82
C ASN A 39 -44.50 23.57 22.51
N ASP A 40 -44.41 23.95 21.23
CA ASP A 40 -44.88 25.25 20.81
C ASP A 40 -45.24 25.29 19.33
N ARG A 41 -46.41 25.89 19.08
CA ARG A 41 -47.03 26.11 17.78
C ARG A 41 -46.38 27.33 17.11
N ASN A 42 -46.34 27.32 15.78
CA ASN A 42 -45.84 28.37 14.89
C ASN A 42 -44.32 28.58 14.82
N SER A 43 -43.66 27.83 13.93
CA SER A 43 -42.79 28.42 12.89
C SER A 43 -42.37 27.35 11.88
N HIS A 44 -42.49 27.69 10.60
CA HIS A 44 -41.94 26.89 9.50
C HIS A 44 -40.40 26.93 9.55
N PHE A 45 -39.78 25.94 10.18
CA PHE A 45 -38.38 25.60 9.97
C PHE A 45 -38.28 24.15 9.52
N THR A 46 -37.81 23.97 8.28
CA THR A 46 -37.47 22.68 7.72
C THR A 46 -36.35 22.07 8.57
N CYS A 47 -36.67 20.96 9.24
CA CYS A 47 -35.68 20.09 9.88
C CYS A 47 -34.74 19.58 8.79
N LYS A 48 -33.59 20.24 8.61
CA LYS A 48 -32.49 19.70 7.82
C LYS A 48 -32.06 18.42 8.50
N SER A 49 -32.36 17.31 7.82
CA SER A 49 -31.87 15.96 8.07
C SER A 49 -30.52 15.98 8.77
N ALA A 50 -30.50 15.60 10.05
CA ALA A 50 -29.28 15.27 10.74
C ALA A 50 -28.66 14.10 9.96
N MET A 51 -27.50 14.35 9.34
CA MET A 51 -26.69 13.30 8.72
C MET A 51 -26.47 12.22 9.77
N LEU A 52 -27.09 11.05 9.57
CA LEU A 52 -26.63 9.81 10.17
C LEU A 52 -25.14 9.71 9.81
N PHE A 53 -24.26 9.89 10.79
CA PHE A 53 -22.87 9.43 10.66
C PHE A 53 -22.95 7.92 10.48
N THR A 54 -22.94 7.47 9.22
CA THR A 54 -22.69 6.06 8.94
C THR A 54 -21.30 5.78 9.52
N ALA A 55 -21.24 4.89 10.51
CA ALA A 55 -19.98 4.44 11.06
C ALA A 55 -19.01 4.06 9.92
N SER A 56 -17.74 4.45 10.02
CA SER A 56 -16.73 4.02 9.07
C SER A 56 -16.70 2.48 9.02
N TRP A 57 -16.50 1.91 7.83
CA TRP A 57 -16.36 0.45 7.70
C TRP A 57 -15.05 -0.07 8.31
N TRP A 58 -14.10 0.83 8.59
CA TRP A 58 -12.84 0.54 9.28
C TRP A 58 -12.89 0.95 10.75
N SER A 59 -11.98 0.35 11.52
CA SER A 59 -11.75 0.56 12.95
C SER A 59 -10.26 0.38 13.29
N SER A 60 -9.91 0.40 14.57
CA SER A 60 -8.58 0.03 15.08
C SER A 60 -8.18 -1.41 14.75
N ASP A 61 -9.15 -2.30 14.51
CA ASP A 61 -8.91 -3.71 14.13
C ASP A 61 -8.70 -3.88 12.62
N THR A 62 -8.77 -2.78 11.86
CA THR A 62 -8.48 -2.77 10.43
C THR A 62 -6.98 -2.59 10.24
N VAL A 63 -6.34 -3.61 9.66
CA VAL A 63 -4.88 -3.65 9.50
C VAL A 63 -4.50 -3.26 8.07
N ALA A 64 -3.64 -2.25 7.94
CA ALA A 64 -3.09 -1.81 6.67
C ALA A 64 -1.58 -2.02 6.60
N VAL A 65 -1.06 -2.50 5.47
CA VAL A 65 0.38 -2.59 5.17
C VAL A 65 0.71 -1.58 4.07
N VAL A 66 1.75 -0.77 4.26
CA VAL A 66 2.24 0.16 3.24
C VAL A 66 3.72 -0.12 2.97
N THR A 67 4.05 -0.40 1.70
CA THR A 67 5.43 -0.70 1.29
C THR A 67 6.26 0.53 1.03
N GLY A 68 7.55 0.52 1.40
CA GLY A 68 8.48 1.63 1.11
C GLY A 68 8.04 2.95 1.75
N ALA A 69 7.64 2.90 3.02
CA ALA A 69 6.89 3.95 3.69
C ALA A 69 7.72 4.76 4.71
N ASN A 70 9.06 4.66 4.71
CA ASN A 70 9.90 5.48 5.58
C ASN A 70 10.05 6.95 5.13
N LYS A 71 9.52 7.32 3.94
CA LYS A 71 9.49 8.70 3.42
C LYS A 71 8.48 8.85 2.28
N GLY A 72 8.31 10.10 1.80
CA GLY A 72 7.54 10.41 0.60
C GLY A 72 6.06 10.03 0.72
N ILE A 73 5.46 9.61 -0.39
CA ILE A 73 4.03 9.26 -0.46
C ILE A 73 3.67 8.14 0.53
N GLY A 74 4.48 7.08 0.62
CA GLY A 74 4.23 5.98 1.54
C GLY A 74 4.15 6.41 3.00
N PHE A 75 5.04 7.29 3.45
CA PHE A 75 5.00 7.84 4.81
C PHE A 75 3.73 8.66 5.05
N ALA A 76 3.36 9.51 4.09
CA ALA A 76 2.14 10.31 4.18
C ALA A 76 0.87 9.43 4.18
N ILE A 77 0.85 8.32 3.44
CA ILE A 77 -0.22 7.32 3.47
C ILE A 77 -0.32 6.68 4.86
N VAL A 78 0.80 6.21 5.43
CA VAL A 78 0.80 5.61 6.77
C VAL A 78 0.26 6.60 7.80
N LYS A 79 0.78 7.83 7.79
CA LYS A 79 0.34 8.89 8.72
C LYS A 79 -1.17 9.10 8.62
N ARG A 80 -1.70 9.23 7.40
CA ARG A 80 -3.11 9.54 7.19
C ARG A 80 -4.03 8.36 7.56
N LEU A 81 -3.66 7.12 7.24
CA LEU A 81 -4.41 5.93 7.66
C LEU A 81 -4.45 5.81 9.19
N ALA A 82 -3.32 6.01 9.87
CA ALA A 82 -3.25 5.93 11.32
C ALA A 82 -4.04 7.06 12.01
N GLN A 83 -4.03 8.28 11.44
CA GLN A 83 -4.87 9.39 11.91
C GLN A 83 -6.38 9.13 11.77
N LEU A 84 -6.77 8.24 10.84
CA LEU A 84 -8.16 7.79 10.68
C LEU A 84 -8.50 6.60 11.60
N GLY A 85 -7.58 6.19 12.46
CA GLY A 85 -7.79 5.18 13.49
C GLY A 85 -7.47 3.75 13.08
N LEU A 86 -6.84 3.51 11.93
CA LEU A 86 -6.40 2.16 11.53
C LEU A 86 -5.10 1.77 12.25
N THR A 87 -4.91 0.45 12.42
CA THR A 87 -3.59 -0.10 12.73
C THR A 87 -2.77 -0.22 11.44
N VAL A 88 -1.61 0.43 11.38
CA VAL A 88 -0.82 0.49 10.13
C VAL A 88 0.58 -0.09 10.33
N VAL A 89 0.95 -1.05 9.50
CA VAL A 89 2.30 -1.58 9.38
C VAL A 89 3.07 -0.75 8.33
N LEU A 90 3.96 0.10 8.84
CA LEU A 90 4.97 0.80 8.04
C LEU A 90 6.08 -0.19 7.73
N THR A 91 6.45 -0.31 6.45
CA THR A 91 7.59 -1.13 6.06
C THR A 91 8.65 -0.33 5.30
N ALA A 92 9.90 -0.75 5.45
CA ALA A 92 11.05 -0.14 4.79
C ALA A 92 12.18 -1.16 4.62
N ARG A 93 12.95 -1.04 3.53
CA ARG A 93 14.13 -1.88 3.30
C ARG A 93 15.26 -1.60 4.31
N ASP A 94 15.35 -0.34 4.74
CA ASP A 94 16.35 0.12 5.71
C ASP A 94 15.72 0.16 7.11
N GLY A 95 16.21 -0.68 8.01
CA GLY A 95 15.69 -0.82 9.37
C GLY A 95 15.77 0.48 10.18
N GLY A 96 16.91 1.19 10.11
CA GLY A 96 17.12 2.41 10.88
C GLY A 96 16.20 3.56 10.45
N ARG A 97 16.02 3.75 9.14
CA ARG A 97 15.09 4.74 8.58
C ARG A 97 13.64 4.36 8.88
N GLY A 98 13.32 3.07 8.83
CA GLY A 98 12.00 2.55 9.17
C GLY A 98 11.62 2.82 10.62
N ILE A 99 12.51 2.49 11.56
CA ILE A 99 12.34 2.75 13.00
C ILE A 99 12.14 4.25 13.25
N LYS A 100 13.03 5.10 12.73
CA LYS A 100 12.92 6.57 12.88
C LYS A 100 11.58 7.11 12.37
N ALA A 101 11.12 6.63 11.21
CA ALA A 101 9.84 7.04 10.64
C ALA A 101 8.68 6.61 11.54
N THR A 102 8.67 5.36 12.00
CA THR A 102 7.63 4.82 12.88
C THR A 102 7.60 5.53 14.24
N ASP A 103 8.75 5.79 14.86
CA ASP A 103 8.83 6.47 16.15
C ASP A 103 8.28 7.91 16.06
N SER A 104 8.56 8.61 14.96
CA SER A 104 8.00 9.95 14.72
C SER A 104 6.47 9.97 14.63
N LEU A 105 5.85 8.87 14.19
CA LEU A 105 4.39 8.73 14.11
C LEU A 105 3.81 8.30 15.47
N ARG A 106 4.49 7.38 16.16
CA ARG A 106 4.10 6.94 17.51
C ARG A 106 4.16 8.08 18.53
N SER A 107 5.13 8.99 18.42
CA SER A 107 5.21 10.18 19.28
C SER A 107 4.04 11.15 19.09
N GLN A 108 3.27 11.01 18.00
CA GLN A 108 2.01 11.73 17.76
C GLN A 108 0.78 10.94 18.26
N GLY A 109 0.98 9.82 18.97
CA GLY A 109 -0.09 8.95 19.46
C GLY A 109 -0.71 8.03 18.42
N LEU A 110 -0.04 7.82 17.27
CA LEU A 110 -0.57 6.99 16.17
C LEU A 110 -0.21 5.51 16.33
N HIS A 111 -1.18 4.62 16.03
CA HIS A 111 -1.02 3.17 16.09
C HIS A 111 -0.28 2.61 14.87
N VAL A 112 1.05 2.74 14.87
CA VAL A 112 1.92 2.30 13.77
C VAL A 112 2.86 1.19 14.24
N TRP A 113 2.96 0.13 13.45
CA TRP A 113 3.92 -0.96 13.59
C TRP A 113 5.03 -0.83 12.55
N PHE A 114 6.19 -1.39 12.85
CA PHE A 114 7.31 -1.44 11.91
C PHE A 114 7.71 -2.88 11.64
N SER A 115 7.97 -3.19 10.36
CA SER A 115 8.73 -4.37 9.98
C SER A 115 9.62 -4.08 8.77
N LYS A 116 10.81 -4.68 8.75
CA LYS A 116 11.74 -4.54 7.62
C LYS A 116 11.17 -5.32 6.42
N LEU A 117 11.16 -4.68 5.26
CA LEU A 117 10.74 -5.30 4.01
C LEU A 117 11.46 -4.66 2.83
N ASP A 118 12.28 -5.43 2.13
CA ASP A 118 12.70 -5.15 0.78
C ASP A 118 11.85 -6.00 -0.18
N VAL A 119 10.98 -5.35 -0.96
CA VAL A 119 10.09 -6.05 -1.90
C VAL A 119 10.85 -6.69 -3.07
N SER A 120 12.12 -6.34 -3.28
CA SER A 120 12.94 -6.91 -4.35
C SER A 120 13.71 -8.17 -3.94
N ASP A 121 13.54 -8.62 -2.69
CA ASP A 121 14.21 -9.76 -2.07
C ASP A 121 13.17 -10.76 -1.54
N ALA A 122 13.15 -11.97 -2.09
CA ALA A 122 12.20 -13.02 -1.71
C ALA A 122 12.35 -13.44 -0.24
N ALA A 123 13.58 -13.53 0.28
CA ALA A 123 13.81 -13.89 1.67
C ALA A 123 13.30 -12.79 2.63
N SER A 124 13.44 -11.53 2.22
CA SER A 124 12.84 -10.42 2.97
C SER A 124 11.31 -10.46 2.96
N ILE A 125 10.67 -10.87 1.86
CA ILE A 125 9.21 -11.05 1.79
C ILE A 125 8.78 -12.19 2.71
N GLU A 126 9.46 -13.33 2.67
CA GLU A 126 9.16 -14.48 3.53
C GLU A 126 9.27 -14.13 5.02
N GLY A 127 10.37 -13.47 5.40
CA GLY A 127 10.57 -13.00 6.77
C GLY A 127 9.48 -12.02 7.23
N PHE A 128 9.09 -11.09 6.35
CA PHE A 128 7.98 -10.17 6.63
C PHE A 128 6.65 -10.90 6.81
N VAL A 129 6.35 -11.88 5.96
CA VAL A 129 5.09 -12.66 6.03
C VAL A 129 5.03 -13.51 7.30
N SER A 130 6.14 -14.15 7.70
CA SER A 130 6.23 -14.87 8.97
C SER A 130 5.95 -13.95 10.15
N TRP A 131 6.66 -12.81 10.20
CA TRP A 131 6.45 -11.80 11.22
C TRP A 131 5.01 -11.30 11.24
N PHE A 132 4.40 -11.06 10.07
CA PHE A 132 3.02 -10.59 10.00
C PHE A 132 2.04 -11.61 10.59
N ARG A 133 2.22 -12.91 10.30
CA ARG A 133 1.36 -13.99 10.84
C ARG A 133 1.44 -14.13 12.35
N GLU A 134 2.60 -13.85 12.93
CA GLU A 134 2.80 -13.88 14.38
C GLU A 134 2.11 -12.72 15.10
N ASN A 135 1.93 -11.58 14.41
CA ASN A 135 1.45 -10.33 15.01
C ASN A 135 0.01 -9.97 14.63
N PHE A 136 -0.49 -10.46 13.49
CA PHE A 136 -1.80 -10.10 12.95
C PHE A 136 -2.53 -11.31 12.36
N ALA A 137 -3.81 -11.46 12.73
CA ALA A 137 -4.64 -12.53 12.20
C ALA A 137 -5.08 -12.30 10.74
N THR A 138 -5.32 -11.04 10.36
CA THR A 138 -5.84 -10.69 9.03
C THR A 138 -5.26 -9.37 8.53
N LEU A 139 -5.21 -9.23 7.21
CA LEU A 139 -4.85 -8.01 6.49
C LEU A 139 -6.09 -7.45 5.77
N ASP A 140 -6.36 -6.16 5.89
CA ASP A 140 -7.49 -5.51 5.21
C ASP A 140 -7.06 -4.67 4.02
N VAL A 141 -5.93 -3.98 4.13
CA VAL A 141 -5.45 -3.04 3.12
C VAL A 141 -3.98 -3.28 2.82
N LEU A 142 -3.65 -3.60 1.58
CA LEU A 142 -2.28 -3.62 1.08
C LEU A 142 -2.07 -2.43 0.13
N VAL A 143 -1.12 -1.57 0.45
CA VAL A 143 -0.67 -0.50 -0.45
C VAL A 143 0.74 -0.81 -0.94
N ASN A 144 0.82 -1.28 -2.19
CA ASN A 144 2.09 -1.48 -2.89
C ASN A 144 2.60 -0.12 -3.39
N ASN A 145 3.31 0.60 -2.51
CA ASN A 145 3.88 1.93 -2.77
C ASN A 145 5.37 1.91 -3.14
N ALA A 146 6.14 0.94 -2.63
CA ALA A 146 7.58 0.83 -2.89
C ALA A 146 7.87 0.83 -4.40
N ALA A 147 8.73 1.75 -4.83
CA ALA A 147 9.19 1.86 -6.20
C ALA A 147 10.54 2.58 -6.29
N VAL A 148 11.27 2.32 -7.36
CA VAL A 148 12.52 3.01 -7.73
C VAL A 148 12.44 3.54 -9.16
N SER A 149 13.18 4.60 -9.41
CA SER A 149 13.55 5.14 -10.72
C SER A 149 14.94 5.72 -10.57
N PHE A 150 15.81 5.50 -11.55
CA PHE A 150 17.18 6.02 -11.57
C PHE A 150 17.36 7.14 -12.60
N ASN A 151 16.38 7.33 -13.47
CA ASN A 151 16.32 8.43 -14.41
C ASN A 151 16.04 9.76 -13.71
N ASP A 152 16.79 10.79 -14.06
CA ASP A 152 16.38 12.17 -13.82
C ASP A 152 15.23 12.59 -14.72
N VAL A 153 14.60 13.73 -14.41
CA VAL A 153 13.43 14.26 -15.14
C VAL A 153 13.69 14.42 -16.64
N ASP A 154 14.92 14.73 -17.02
CA ASP A 154 15.32 15.01 -18.39
C ASP A 154 16.11 13.84 -19.03
N GLU A 155 16.19 12.69 -18.36
CA GLU A 155 16.93 11.49 -18.78
C GLU A 155 16.01 10.34 -19.21
N ASN A 156 16.56 9.42 -20.02
CA ASN A 156 15.89 8.19 -20.41
C ASN A 156 16.88 7.03 -20.66
N SER A 157 17.56 6.61 -19.60
CA SER A 157 18.39 5.40 -19.52
C SER A 157 17.57 4.15 -19.17
N VAL A 158 18.08 3.00 -19.59
CA VAL A 158 17.59 1.66 -19.25
C VAL A 158 18.65 0.82 -18.52
N ASP A 159 19.77 1.43 -18.08
CA ASP A 159 20.91 0.71 -17.46
C ASP A 159 20.52 0.00 -16.16
N HIS A 160 19.45 0.47 -15.51
CA HIS A 160 18.92 -0.11 -14.29
C HIS A 160 17.60 -0.85 -14.51
N ALA A 161 17.26 -1.21 -15.75
CA ALA A 161 15.98 -1.82 -16.11
C ALA A 161 15.65 -3.06 -15.27
N GLU A 162 16.62 -3.95 -15.05
CA GLU A 162 16.42 -5.15 -14.23
C GLU A 162 16.02 -4.79 -12.79
N THR A 163 16.74 -3.85 -12.17
CA THR A 163 16.46 -3.41 -10.79
C THR A 163 15.09 -2.73 -10.69
N VAL A 164 14.75 -1.90 -11.68
CA VAL A 164 13.47 -1.18 -11.75
C VAL A 164 12.31 -2.15 -11.92
N VAL A 165 12.40 -3.11 -12.86
CA VAL A 165 11.37 -4.12 -13.10
C VAL A 165 11.22 -5.04 -11.89
N ARG A 166 12.34 -5.51 -11.31
CA ARG A 166 12.34 -6.35 -10.11
C ARG A 166 11.64 -5.67 -8.93
N THR A 167 11.92 -4.40 -8.68
CA THR A 167 11.34 -3.66 -7.56
C THR A 167 9.89 -3.24 -7.81
N ASN A 168 9.59 -2.71 -9.00
CA ASN A 168 8.31 -2.03 -9.25
C ASN A 168 7.20 -2.96 -9.76
N PHE A 169 7.56 -4.13 -10.28
CA PHE A 169 6.62 -5.13 -10.78
C PHE A 169 6.70 -6.45 -10.00
N TYR A 170 7.84 -7.15 -10.04
CA TYR A 170 7.96 -8.45 -9.38
C TYR A 170 7.79 -8.32 -7.86
N GLY A 171 8.29 -7.26 -7.24
CA GLY A 171 8.13 -7.05 -5.79
C GLY A 171 6.67 -6.96 -5.34
N PRO A 172 5.84 -6.04 -5.88
CA PRO A 172 4.41 -6.01 -5.63
C PRO A 172 3.72 -7.34 -5.94
N LYS A 173 4.07 -8.03 -7.03
CA LYS A 173 3.51 -9.35 -7.36
C LYS A 173 3.80 -10.38 -6.27
N LEU A 174 5.07 -10.62 -5.96
CA LEU A 174 5.52 -11.62 -4.99
C LEU A 174 4.95 -11.35 -3.60
N LEU A 175 5.01 -10.10 -3.14
CA LEU A 175 4.45 -9.73 -1.85
C LEU A 175 2.93 -9.93 -1.82
N THR A 176 2.24 -9.54 -2.89
CA THR A 176 0.79 -9.71 -2.97
C THR A 176 0.42 -11.19 -2.89
N GLU A 177 1.03 -12.06 -3.71
CA GLU A 177 0.78 -13.51 -3.67
C GLU A 177 1.01 -14.09 -2.27
N ALA A 178 2.09 -13.70 -1.59
CA ALA A 178 2.42 -14.21 -0.27
C ALA A 178 1.43 -13.74 0.83
N LEU A 179 0.79 -12.58 0.64
CA LEU A 179 -0.20 -12.01 1.56
C LEU A 179 -1.65 -12.37 1.21
N LEU A 180 -1.95 -12.87 0.01
CA LEU A 180 -3.32 -13.26 -0.41
C LEU A 180 -4.03 -14.21 0.57
N PRO A 181 -3.37 -15.18 1.22
CA PRO A 181 -4.01 -16.03 2.22
C PRO A 181 -4.42 -15.30 3.50
N LEU A 182 -3.80 -14.15 3.79
CA LEU A 182 -4.00 -13.36 5.01
C LEU A 182 -5.04 -12.25 4.82
N LEU A 183 -5.43 -11.96 3.58
CA LEU A 183 -6.46 -10.96 3.32
C LEU A 183 -7.80 -11.39 3.94
N ARG A 184 -8.43 -10.48 4.67
CA ARG A 184 -9.74 -10.70 5.29
C ARG A 184 -10.79 -10.99 4.22
N ARG A 185 -11.51 -12.10 4.41
CA ARG A 185 -12.63 -12.51 3.57
C ARG A 185 -13.88 -12.60 4.43
N SER A 186 -14.71 -11.57 4.37
CA SER A 186 -15.99 -11.53 5.09
C SER A 186 -17.10 -11.05 4.15
N PRO A 187 -18.35 -11.51 4.32
CA PRO A 187 -19.50 -10.92 3.65
C PRO A 187 -19.65 -9.40 3.93
N SER A 188 -19.25 -8.96 5.13
CA SER A 188 -19.41 -7.58 5.61
C SER A 188 -18.19 -6.67 5.39
N SER A 189 -17.05 -7.21 4.95
CA SER A 189 -15.83 -6.43 4.70
C SER A 189 -15.05 -6.97 3.50
N LYS A 190 -14.60 -6.06 2.64
CA LYS A 190 -13.80 -6.37 1.45
C LYS A 190 -12.38 -5.85 1.65
N SER A 191 -11.41 -6.72 1.49
CA SER A 191 -10.00 -6.34 1.50
C SER A 191 -9.64 -5.53 0.25
N ARG A 192 -8.62 -4.67 0.35
CA ARG A 192 -8.17 -3.79 -0.73
C ARG A 192 -6.69 -3.97 -1.02
N ILE A 193 -6.36 -4.11 -2.30
CA ILE A 193 -5.00 -3.97 -2.81
C ILE A 193 -4.96 -2.71 -3.68
N LEU A 194 -4.13 -1.75 -3.29
CA LEU A 194 -3.88 -0.52 -4.03
C LEU A 194 -2.43 -0.48 -4.49
N ASN A 195 -2.24 -0.55 -5.81
CA ASN A 195 -0.93 -0.47 -6.44
C ASN A 195 -0.62 0.98 -6.84
N ILE A 196 0.43 1.56 -6.27
CA ILE A 196 0.89 2.91 -6.68
C ILE A 196 1.64 2.78 -8.01
N SER A 197 0.98 3.21 -9.07
CA SER A 197 1.42 3.14 -10.45
C SER A 197 1.69 4.55 -11.01
N SER A 198 1.70 4.68 -12.34
CA SER A 198 1.92 5.95 -13.04
C SER A 198 1.09 6.00 -14.32
N ARG A 199 0.74 7.22 -14.77
CA ARG A 199 0.19 7.44 -16.12
C ARG A 199 1.16 7.04 -17.23
N LEU A 200 2.46 7.00 -16.93
CA LEU A 200 3.47 6.46 -17.85
C LEU A 200 3.29 4.96 -18.10
N GLY A 201 2.68 4.23 -17.15
CA GLY A 201 2.33 2.82 -17.27
C GLY A 201 1.09 2.54 -18.12
N SER A 202 0.56 3.52 -18.85
CA SER A 202 -0.61 3.32 -19.72
C SER A 202 -0.26 2.44 -20.92
N PHE A 203 -1.10 1.46 -21.24
CA PHE A 203 -0.86 0.57 -22.39
C PHE A 203 -0.79 1.31 -23.72
N ASN A 204 -1.44 2.47 -23.84
CA ASN A 204 -1.37 3.31 -25.03
C ASN A 204 0.04 3.91 -25.27
N LYS A 205 0.93 3.87 -24.27
CA LYS A 205 2.33 4.29 -24.41
C LYS A 205 3.21 3.21 -25.05
N VAL A 206 2.79 1.94 -25.05
CA VAL A 206 3.48 0.85 -25.76
C VAL A 206 3.14 0.94 -27.24
N LYS A 207 4.07 1.37 -28.10
CA LYS A 207 3.86 1.53 -29.55
C LYS A 207 3.79 0.19 -30.29
N ASN A 208 4.39 -0.87 -29.75
CA ASN A 208 4.29 -2.22 -30.28
C ASN A 208 2.83 -2.70 -30.27
N GLN A 209 2.23 -2.85 -31.46
CA GLN A 209 0.82 -3.18 -31.60
C GLN A 209 0.49 -4.60 -31.11
N SER A 210 1.44 -5.54 -31.20
CA SER A 210 1.23 -6.92 -30.73
C SER A 210 1.15 -6.95 -29.21
N ILE A 211 2.14 -6.34 -28.55
CA ILE A 211 2.20 -6.23 -27.09
C ILE A 211 0.99 -5.44 -26.56
N ARG A 212 0.65 -4.31 -27.20
CA ARG A 212 -0.51 -3.50 -26.79
C ARG A 212 -1.82 -4.29 -26.87
N ARG A 213 -2.04 -5.06 -27.95
CA ARG A 213 -3.24 -5.90 -28.08
C ARG A 213 -3.29 -6.99 -27.01
N MET A 214 -2.17 -7.62 -26.71
CA MET A 214 -2.07 -8.62 -25.64
C MET A 214 -2.44 -8.00 -24.28
N LEU A 215 -1.82 -6.86 -23.92
CA LEU A 215 -2.13 -6.11 -22.70
C LEU A 215 -3.62 -5.75 -22.58
N GLN A 216 -4.24 -5.33 -23.69
CA GLN A 216 -5.64 -4.93 -23.74
C GLN A 216 -6.63 -6.10 -23.74
N SER A 217 -6.17 -7.33 -23.98
CA SER A 217 -6.99 -8.54 -24.01
C SER A 217 -7.67 -8.79 -22.66
N ASP A 218 -8.91 -9.26 -22.68
CA ASP A 218 -9.61 -9.70 -21.47
C ASP A 218 -9.10 -11.06 -20.98
N ASP A 219 -8.38 -11.81 -21.83
CA ASP A 219 -7.78 -13.11 -21.55
C ASP A 219 -6.28 -13.05 -21.20
N LEU A 220 -5.78 -11.86 -20.91
CA LEU A 220 -4.41 -11.67 -20.44
C LEU A 220 -4.14 -12.56 -19.21
N THR A 221 -3.03 -13.30 -19.24
CA THR A 221 -2.58 -14.16 -18.14
C THR A 221 -1.37 -13.57 -17.41
N GLU A 222 -1.07 -14.05 -16.20
CA GLU A 222 0.10 -13.61 -15.44
C GLU A 222 1.40 -13.97 -16.17
N ASP A 223 1.50 -15.17 -16.74
CA ASP A 223 2.63 -15.61 -17.56
C ASP A 223 2.87 -14.68 -18.75
N GLN A 224 1.80 -14.18 -19.39
CA GLN A 224 1.93 -13.20 -20.47
C GLN A 224 2.44 -11.85 -19.98
N VAL A 225 2.00 -11.38 -18.80
CA VAL A 225 2.54 -10.16 -18.20
C VAL A 225 4.03 -10.31 -17.89
N GLU A 226 4.43 -11.45 -17.36
CA GLU A 226 5.83 -11.77 -17.07
C GLU A 226 6.66 -11.89 -18.35
N ALA A 227 6.14 -12.54 -19.39
CA ALA A 227 6.79 -12.63 -20.69
C ALA A 227 6.98 -11.25 -21.34
N ILE A 228 6.03 -10.31 -21.17
CA ILE A 228 6.19 -8.93 -21.64
C ILE A 228 7.33 -8.22 -20.88
N ALA A 229 7.40 -8.39 -19.56
CA ALA A 229 8.48 -7.81 -18.76
C ALA A 229 9.84 -8.44 -19.10
N GLY A 230 9.89 -9.76 -19.28
CA GLY A 230 11.08 -10.51 -19.69
C GLY A 230 11.59 -10.06 -21.06
N ARG A 231 10.70 -9.99 -22.06
CA ARG A 231 11.04 -9.49 -23.40
C ARG A 231 11.63 -8.08 -23.37
N PHE A 232 11.12 -7.20 -22.51
CA PHE A 232 11.71 -5.87 -22.36
C PHE A 232 13.16 -5.97 -21.86
N LEU A 233 13.41 -6.75 -20.81
CA LEU A 233 14.75 -6.94 -20.26
C LEU A 233 15.71 -7.59 -21.27
N GLU A 234 15.25 -8.59 -22.02
CA GLU A 234 15.99 -9.21 -23.13
C GLU A 234 16.36 -8.14 -24.18
N SER A 235 15.39 -7.33 -24.63
CA SER A 235 15.65 -6.27 -25.61
C SER A 235 16.58 -5.17 -25.10
N VAL A 236 16.64 -4.96 -23.77
CA VAL A 236 17.63 -4.06 -23.16
C VAL A 236 19.01 -4.68 -23.21
N GLY A 237 19.16 -5.96 -22.85
CA GLY A 237 20.42 -6.70 -22.94
C GLY A 237 20.98 -6.76 -24.37
N ASP A 238 20.10 -6.91 -25.36
CA ASP A 238 20.47 -6.95 -26.78
C ASP A 238 20.68 -5.55 -27.39
N GLY A 239 20.35 -4.47 -26.67
CA GLY A 239 20.42 -3.10 -27.16
C GLY A 239 19.36 -2.74 -28.22
N THR A 240 18.34 -3.58 -28.42
CA THR A 240 17.30 -3.46 -29.45
C THR A 240 16.04 -2.74 -28.97
N TRP A 241 15.87 -2.52 -27.67
CA TRP A 241 14.65 -2.00 -27.05
C TRP A 241 14.05 -0.75 -27.72
N LYS A 242 14.88 0.17 -28.24
CA LYS A 242 14.39 1.39 -28.92
C LYS A 242 13.54 1.08 -30.16
N ALA A 243 13.87 0.02 -30.89
CA ALA A 243 13.17 -0.39 -32.10
C ALA A 243 11.90 -1.22 -31.79
N GLU A 244 11.78 -1.75 -30.57
CA GLU A 244 10.69 -2.67 -30.20
C GLU A 244 9.39 -1.98 -29.80
N GLY A 245 9.36 -0.64 -29.80
CA GLY A 245 8.14 0.13 -29.55
C GLY A 245 7.72 0.16 -28.07
N TRP A 246 8.68 0.13 -27.15
CA TRP A 246 8.47 0.41 -25.73
C TRP A 246 8.15 1.90 -25.48
N PRO A 247 7.61 2.28 -24.31
CA PRO A 247 7.43 3.69 -23.93
C PRO A 247 8.75 4.48 -24.03
N GLU A 248 8.70 5.70 -24.56
CA GLU A 248 9.90 6.52 -24.87
C GLU A 248 10.31 7.49 -23.76
N VAL A 249 9.54 7.60 -22.68
CA VAL A 249 9.83 8.50 -21.56
C VAL A 249 9.93 7.66 -20.30
N TRP A 250 11.07 7.76 -19.63
CA TRP A 250 11.45 6.94 -18.47
C TRP A 250 11.15 5.46 -18.74
N THR A 251 11.75 4.92 -19.80
CA THR A 251 11.36 3.67 -20.44
C THR A 251 11.29 2.50 -19.46
N ASP A 252 12.33 2.26 -18.68
CA ASP A 252 12.36 1.18 -17.69
C ASP A 252 11.26 1.30 -16.62
N TYR A 253 11.10 2.50 -16.07
CA TYR A 253 10.07 2.83 -15.10
C TYR A 253 8.68 2.67 -15.71
N ALA A 254 8.45 3.20 -16.91
CA ALA A 254 7.19 3.13 -17.62
C ALA A 254 6.81 1.68 -17.91
N VAL A 255 7.72 0.85 -18.43
CA VAL A 255 7.48 -0.59 -18.65
C VAL A 255 7.18 -1.30 -17.34
N SER A 256 7.90 -1.00 -16.26
CA SER A 256 7.60 -1.60 -14.94
C SER A 256 6.18 -1.26 -14.46
N LYS A 257 5.69 -0.04 -14.74
CA LYS A 257 4.32 0.37 -14.41
C LYS A 257 3.27 -0.16 -15.38
N VAL A 258 3.63 -0.42 -16.64
CA VAL A 258 2.79 -1.19 -17.58
C VAL A 258 2.57 -2.61 -17.04
N ALA A 259 3.65 -3.30 -16.65
CA ALA A 259 3.55 -4.66 -16.09
C ALA A 259 2.73 -4.68 -14.78
N LEU A 260 2.94 -3.71 -13.89
CA LEU A 260 2.14 -3.58 -12.65
C LEU A 260 0.64 -3.35 -12.94
N ASN A 261 0.30 -2.51 -13.91
CA ASN A 261 -1.08 -2.26 -14.33
C ASN A 261 -1.72 -3.52 -14.92
N ALA A 262 -0.97 -4.25 -15.73
CA ALA A 262 -1.38 -5.51 -16.34
C ALA A 262 -1.63 -6.60 -15.29
N TYR A 263 -0.70 -6.77 -14.34
CA TYR A 263 -0.90 -7.69 -13.23
C TYR A 263 -2.12 -7.33 -12.37
N ALA A 264 -2.34 -6.04 -12.08
CA ALA A 264 -3.53 -5.62 -11.34
C ALA A 264 -4.83 -5.97 -12.08
N LYS A 265 -4.86 -5.85 -13.41
CA LYS A 265 -5.99 -6.26 -14.24
C LYS A 265 -6.25 -7.77 -14.13
N VAL A 266 -5.20 -8.60 -14.26
CA VAL A 266 -5.31 -10.06 -14.17
C VAL A 266 -5.73 -10.50 -12.76
N LEU A 267 -5.09 -9.94 -11.73
CA LEU A 267 -5.40 -10.25 -10.34
C LEU A 267 -6.83 -9.84 -9.97
N ALA A 268 -7.31 -8.67 -10.43
CA ALA A 268 -8.68 -8.24 -10.23
C ALA A 268 -9.70 -9.25 -10.81
N LYS A 269 -9.44 -9.80 -12.01
CA LYS A 269 -10.25 -10.86 -12.62
C LYS A 269 -10.19 -12.15 -11.79
N ARG A 270 -8.98 -12.56 -11.36
CA ARG A 270 -8.75 -13.77 -10.53
C ARG A 270 -9.44 -13.71 -9.16
N LEU A 271 -9.61 -12.51 -8.60
CA LEU A 271 -10.21 -12.28 -7.29
C LEU A 271 -11.67 -11.80 -7.33
N LEU A 272 -12.28 -11.76 -8.52
CA LEU A 272 -13.68 -11.36 -8.65
C LEU A 272 -14.59 -12.29 -7.82
N GLY A 273 -15.45 -11.69 -6.99
CA GLY A 273 -16.34 -12.43 -6.07
C GLY A 273 -15.65 -13.00 -4.82
N LYS A 274 -14.34 -12.86 -4.64
CA LYS A 274 -13.58 -13.40 -3.48
C LYS A 274 -13.39 -12.43 -2.33
N GLY A 275 -14.11 -11.30 -2.34
CA GLY A 275 -14.05 -10.29 -1.27
C GLY A 275 -12.78 -9.43 -1.28
N VAL A 276 -12.06 -9.34 -2.40
CA VAL A 276 -10.85 -8.52 -2.54
C VAL A 276 -10.99 -7.59 -3.75
N SER A 277 -10.70 -6.31 -3.58
CA SER A 277 -10.56 -5.36 -4.69
C SER A 277 -9.10 -5.11 -5.00
N VAL A 278 -8.79 -4.93 -6.29
CA VAL A 278 -7.43 -4.65 -6.75
C VAL A 278 -7.49 -3.49 -7.72
N ASN A 279 -6.75 -2.41 -7.44
CA ASN A 279 -6.75 -1.22 -8.28
C ASN A 279 -5.37 -0.60 -8.38
N CYS A 280 -5.17 0.21 -9.41
CA CYS A 280 -3.97 1.02 -9.60
C CYS A 280 -4.28 2.51 -9.41
N PHE A 281 -3.33 3.25 -8.85
CA PHE A 281 -3.44 4.69 -8.67
C PHE A 281 -2.16 5.40 -9.11
N CYS A 282 -2.31 6.44 -9.93
CA CYS A 282 -1.24 7.38 -10.24
C CYS A 282 -1.33 8.60 -9.30
N PRO A 283 -0.30 8.85 -8.46
CA PRO A 283 -0.29 9.98 -7.52
C PRO A 283 -0.17 11.35 -8.20
N GLY A 284 0.24 11.37 -9.47
CA GLY A 284 0.61 12.58 -10.19
C GLY A 284 2.11 12.87 -10.08
N PHE A 285 2.52 14.03 -10.58
CA PHE A 285 3.92 14.46 -10.48
C PHE A 285 4.15 15.07 -9.09
N THR A 286 4.62 14.24 -8.16
CA THR A 286 4.67 14.54 -6.73
C THR A 286 6.07 14.87 -6.24
N GLN A 287 6.20 15.92 -5.44
CA GLN A 287 7.45 16.38 -4.83
C GLN A 287 7.97 15.35 -3.82
N THR A 288 8.95 14.55 -4.24
CA THR A 288 9.58 13.51 -3.41
C THR A 288 11.08 13.43 -3.71
N SER A 289 11.83 12.59 -2.98
CA SER A 289 13.22 12.31 -3.36
C SER A 289 13.35 11.75 -4.78
N MET A 290 12.38 10.96 -5.27
CA MET A 290 12.41 10.35 -6.60
C MET A 290 12.39 11.41 -7.70
N THR A 291 11.70 12.53 -7.46
CA THR A 291 11.60 13.66 -8.40
C THR A 291 12.55 14.80 -8.05
N ARG A 292 13.49 14.58 -7.11
CA ARG A 292 14.38 15.62 -6.54
C ARG A 292 13.62 16.87 -6.08
N GLY A 293 12.44 16.67 -5.50
CA GLY A 293 11.56 17.75 -5.03
C GLY A 293 10.78 18.48 -6.12
N LYS A 294 10.95 18.12 -7.41
CA LYS A 294 10.11 18.65 -8.50
C LYS A 294 8.72 18.01 -8.43
N GLY A 295 7.68 18.76 -8.78
CA GLY A 295 6.30 18.25 -8.74
C GLY A 295 5.27 19.36 -8.60
N SER A 296 4.06 19.09 -9.08
CA SER A 296 2.89 19.97 -8.91
C SER A 296 2.03 19.58 -7.70
N ARG A 297 2.42 18.54 -6.95
CA ARG A 297 1.71 18.02 -5.78
C ARG A 297 2.66 17.67 -4.65
N THR A 298 2.21 17.84 -3.43
CA THR A 298 2.88 17.34 -2.22
C THR A 298 2.62 15.85 -2.00
N ALA A 299 3.43 15.22 -1.16
CA ALA A 299 3.24 13.81 -0.78
C ALA A 299 1.90 13.62 -0.04
N GLU A 300 1.51 14.59 0.78
CA GLU A 300 0.27 14.64 1.55
C GLU A 300 -0.95 14.69 0.63
N GLU A 301 -0.95 15.55 -0.39
CA GLU A 301 -2.06 15.63 -1.36
C GLU A 301 -2.23 14.32 -2.15
N ALA A 302 -1.12 13.67 -2.52
CA ALA A 302 -1.16 12.37 -3.16
C ALA A 302 -1.69 11.28 -2.22
N ALA A 303 -1.26 11.31 -0.95
CA ALA A 303 -1.68 10.37 0.07
C ALA A 303 -3.17 10.49 0.42
N GLU A 304 -3.73 11.71 0.51
CA GLU A 304 -5.18 11.89 0.73
C GLU A 304 -6.02 11.18 -0.33
N VAL A 305 -5.59 11.24 -1.59
CA VAL A 305 -6.28 10.53 -2.67
C VAL A 305 -6.11 9.02 -2.53
N ALA A 306 -4.89 8.54 -2.28
CA ALA A 306 -4.61 7.11 -2.11
C ALA A 306 -5.41 6.52 -0.93
N VAL A 307 -5.46 7.21 0.20
CA VAL A 307 -6.22 6.80 1.39
C VAL A 307 -7.71 6.79 1.11
N ARG A 308 -8.26 7.81 0.44
CA ARG A 308 -9.68 7.78 0.06
C ARG A 308 -10.01 6.59 -0.85
N LEU A 309 -9.12 6.24 -1.79
CA LEU A 309 -9.30 5.07 -2.65
C LEU A 309 -9.22 3.76 -1.86
N ALA A 310 -8.23 3.65 -0.96
CA ALA A 310 -8.06 2.49 -0.08
C ALA A 310 -9.23 2.31 0.89
N LEU A 311 -9.93 3.40 1.25
CA LEU A 311 -11.04 3.41 2.20
C LEU A 311 -12.43 3.58 1.59
N LEU A 312 -12.59 3.44 0.27
CA LEU A 312 -13.91 3.47 -0.38
C LEU A 312 -14.90 2.51 0.30
N PRO A 313 -16.21 2.81 0.38
CA PRO A 313 -17.18 1.91 0.98
C PRO A 313 -17.16 0.50 0.34
N PRO A 314 -17.42 -0.59 1.10
CA PRO A 314 -17.49 -1.94 0.56
C PRO A 314 -18.58 -2.11 -0.50
N GLU A 315 -19.68 -1.35 -0.41
CA GLU A 315 -20.77 -1.30 -1.35
C GLU A 315 -20.29 -0.68 -2.67
N GLY A 316 -20.41 -1.42 -3.78
CA GLY A 316 -19.97 -0.92 -5.10
C GLY A 316 -18.46 -0.72 -5.23
N LEU A 317 -17.64 -1.28 -4.33
CA LEU A 317 -16.18 -1.14 -4.34
C LEU A 317 -15.60 -1.52 -5.72
N PRO A 318 -14.93 -0.59 -6.43
CA PRO A 318 -14.37 -0.88 -7.74
C PRO A 318 -13.21 -1.86 -7.65
N THR A 319 -13.04 -2.67 -8.69
CA THR A 319 -11.89 -3.55 -8.89
C THR A 319 -11.46 -3.53 -10.36
N GLY A 320 -10.18 -3.75 -10.63
CA GLY A 320 -9.59 -3.69 -11.97
C GLY A 320 -9.63 -2.29 -12.59
N LYS A 321 -9.50 -1.23 -11.78
CA LYS A 321 -9.53 0.16 -12.26
C LYS A 321 -8.17 0.87 -12.11
N PHE A 322 -7.94 1.82 -13.01
CA PHE A 322 -6.86 2.80 -12.91
C PHE A 322 -7.41 4.16 -12.48
N PHE A 323 -6.82 4.76 -11.46
CA PHE A 323 -7.18 6.07 -10.95
C PHE A 323 -6.10 7.09 -11.26
N ALA A 324 -6.48 8.20 -11.89
CA ALA A 324 -5.65 9.40 -12.03
C ALA A 324 -6.34 10.56 -11.30
N GLY A 325 -6.16 10.60 -9.98
CA GLY A 325 -6.96 11.43 -9.08
C GLY A 325 -8.06 10.62 -8.37
N SER A 326 -9.17 11.27 -8.02
CA SER A 326 -10.26 10.68 -7.23
C SER A 326 -11.24 9.82 -8.04
N LYS A 327 -11.24 9.99 -9.37
CA LYS A 327 -12.15 9.31 -10.28
C LYS A 327 -11.38 8.30 -11.12
N PRO A 328 -12.00 7.14 -11.45
CA PRO A 328 -11.38 6.21 -12.39
C PRO A 328 -11.25 6.90 -13.76
N VAL A 329 -10.19 6.58 -14.50
CA VAL A 329 -10.04 7.08 -15.87
C VAL A 329 -11.08 6.38 -16.76
N MET A 330 -12.05 7.15 -17.27
CA MET A 330 -13.10 6.63 -18.15
C MET A 330 -12.49 6.04 -19.41
N GLY A 331 -12.94 4.84 -19.80
CA GLY A 331 -12.45 4.16 -21.00
C GLY A 331 -11.01 3.64 -20.93
N SER A 332 -10.30 3.80 -19.79
CA SER A 332 -9.04 3.07 -19.61
C SER A 332 -9.40 1.60 -19.40
N LYS A 333 -9.31 0.82 -20.47
CA LYS A 333 -8.76 -0.52 -20.33
C LYS A 333 -7.39 -0.24 -19.73
N LEU A 334 -7.24 -0.50 -18.42
CA LEU A 334 -5.94 -0.51 -17.74
C LEU A 334 -4.91 -1.05 -18.71
#